data_AF-A0AA93BCA3-F1
#
_entry.id   AF-A0AA93BCA3-F1
#
_cell.length_a   1.000
_cell.length_b   1.000
_cell.length_c   1.000
_cell.angle_alpha   90.00
_cell.angle_beta   90.00
_cell.angle_gamma   90.00
#
_symmetry.space_group_name_H-M   'P 1'
#
loop_
_entity.id
_entity.type
_entity.pdbx_description
1 polymer ?
#
loop_
_entity_poly.entity_id
_entity_poly.type
_entity_poly.pdbx_seq_one_letter_code
_entity_poly.pdbx_strand_id
1 'polypeptide(L)'
;MSGFAIYNYNFLRIIRPNEEYQLEFPDWVKVNVQESFENRQQLLEELLLADFEKPFPFENARKKPYWHKQIVKPQDNVYVMRVANVTNVTITDEHLKSQKYADYRNCLVIIDNRPGIQRIAIERKSTAFSHTKTVANILEASFCKLLKSKLLKVELSAVYSSNVFWDMLKKYPNGFSKVTFHFPHLNLDRLTKVMDKYLKTAREDWDSDLDFTFGANEGGAVKIDPENSRQTALIAGASGAGAWIKMLPNGEKGKAILCGKDQFVVRELDSEVFNNLVIGAQPIPGMGQSAMDKVKVFMKDMPDTFTH
;
A
#
# COMPACT_ATOMS: atom_id res chain seq x y z
N MET A 1 -19.92 9.69 -3.66
CA MET A 1 -18.47 9.87 -3.44
C MET A 1 -17.98 8.74 -2.56
N SER A 2 -17.07 7.91 -3.07
CA SER A 2 -16.41 6.84 -2.33
C SER A 2 -15.03 7.32 -1.90
N GLY A 3 -14.71 7.22 -0.61
CA GLY A 3 -13.40 7.57 -0.08
C GLY A 3 -12.44 6.38 -0.13
N PHE A 4 -11.21 6.60 -0.58
CA PHE A 4 -10.18 5.57 -0.73
C PHE A 4 -8.94 5.90 0.10
N ALA A 5 -8.51 4.95 0.93
CA ALA A 5 -7.20 5.00 1.57
C ALA A 5 -6.11 4.56 0.57
N ILE A 6 -5.03 5.33 0.50
CA ILE A 6 -3.95 5.11 -0.47
C ILE A 6 -2.80 4.33 0.14
N TYR A 7 -2.39 3.29 -0.56
CA TYR A 7 -1.26 2.43 -0.22
C TYR A 7 -0.26 2.42 -1.37
N ASN A 8 1.02 2.39 -1.02
CA ASN A 8 2.05 1.90 -1.93
C ASN A 8 2.17 0.39 -1.74
N TYR A 9 2.61 -0.30 -2.78
CA TYR A 9 3.15 -1.65 -2.61
C TYR A 9 4.58 -1.71 -3.11
N ASN A 10 5.39 -2.49 -2.41
CA ASN A 10 6.79 -2.72 -2.74
C ASN A 10 7.06 -4.20 -2.85
N PHE A 11 8.02 -4.55 -3.70
CA PHE A 11 8.49 -5.91 -3.83
C PHE A 11 9.76 -6.09 -3.02
N LEU A 12 9.88 -7.25 -2.38
CA LEU A 12 11.04 -7.67 -1.62
C LEU A 12 11.50 -9.04 -2.11
N ARG A 13 12.82 -9.28 -2.07
CA ARG A 13 13.42 -10.59 -2.37
C ARG A 13 13.33 -11.51 -1.16
N ILE A 14 13.04 -12.78 -1.39
CA ILE A 14 13.20 -13.84 -0.38
C ILE A 14 14.59 -14.45 -0.59
N ILE A 15 15.60 -13.88 0.08
CA ILE A 15 17.02 -14.22 -0.13
C ILE A 15 17.38 -15.62 0.41
N ARG A 16 16.67 -16.09 1.43
CA ARG A 16 16.74 -17.48 1.90
C ARG A 16 15.34 -18.09 1.86
N PRO A 17 15.08 -19.13 1.06
CA PRO A 17 13.85 -19.89 1.23
C PRO A 17 13.82 -20.45 2.66
N ASN A 18 12.71 -20.27 3.38
CA ASN A 18 12.47 -20.96 4.65
C ASN A 18 12.66 -22.48 4.42
N GLU A 19 13.27 -23.20 5.36
CA GLU A 19 13.46 -24.66 5.26
C GLU A 19 12.11 -25.39 5.06
N GLU A 20 11.02 -24.88 5.64
CA GLU A 20 9.65 -25.36 5.38
C GLU A 20 9.22 -25.21 3.91
N TYR A 21 9.76 -24.23 3.17
CA TYR A 21 9.43 -23.98 1.77
C TYR A 21 10.16 -24.90 0.80
N GLN A 22 11.37 -25.34 1.14
CA GLN A 22 12.07 -26.39 0.40
C GLN A 22 11.35 -27.74 0.55
N LEU A 23 10.75 -28.00 1.72
CA LEU A 23 9.94 -29.19 1.97
C LEU A 23 8.56 -29.15 1.25
N GLU A 24 7.91 -27.99 1.17
CA GLU A 24 6.63 -27.84 0.44
C GLU A 24 6.78 -27.94 -1.08
N PHE A 25 7.96 -27.61 -1.64
CA PHE A 25 8.20 -27.59 -3.09
C PHE A 25 9.57 -28.19 -3.45
N PRO A 26 9.73 -29.52 -3.37
CA PRO A 26 11.00 -30.21 -3.63
C PRO A 26 11.53 -30.02 -5.06
N ASP A 27 10.66 -29.70 -6.01
CA ASP A 27 10.98 -29.44 -7.42
C ASP A 27 11.22 -27.96 -7.75
N TRP A 28 11.41 -27.09 -6.76
CA TRP A 28 11.82 -25.71 -7.04
C TRP A 28 13.17 -25.72 -7.76
N VAL A 29 13.09 -25.61 -9.09
CA VAL A 29 14.14 -25.17 -10.01
C VAL A 29 14.91 -24.06 -9.31
N LYS A 30 16.25 -24.02 -9.45
CA LYS A 30 17.07 -22.89 -8.99
C LYS A 30 16.44 -21.58 -9.52
N VAL A 31 15.60 -20.95 -8.69
CA VAL A 31 14.92 -19.71 -9.07
C VAL A 31 15.99 -18.65 -9.12
N ASN A 32 16.14 -18.02 -10.27
CA ASN A 32 16.99 -16.84 -10.40
C ASN A 32 16.27 -15.68 -9.70
N VAL A 33 16.63 -15.43 -8.44
CA VAL A 33 16.03 -14.37 -7.60
C VAL A 33 16.24 -12.99 -8.22
N GLN A 34 17.41 -12.77 -8.84
CA GLN A 34 17.73 -11.50 -9.49
C GLN A 34 16.78 -11.25 -10.67
N GLU A 35 16.65 -12.21 -11.57
CA GLU A 35 15.75 -12.14 -12.73
C GLU A 35 14.28 -12.01 -12.29
N SER A 36 13.87 -12.77 -11.27
CA SER A 36 12.52 -12.66 -10.72
C SER A 36 12.27 -11.25 -10.18
N PHE A 37 13.26 -10.65 -9.52
CA PHE A 37 13.15 -9.29 -9.04
C PHE A 37 13.18 -8.26 -10.16
N GLU A 38 14.01 -8.42 -11.19
CA GLU A 38 14.01 -7.53 -12.37
C GLU A 38 12.64 -7.54 -13.07
N ASN A 39 12.03 -8.72 -13.20
CA ASN A 39 10.73 -8.91 -13.86
C ASN A 39 9.53 -8.81 -12.89
N ARG A 40 9.74 -8.40 -11.63
CA ARG A 40 8.72 -8.40 -10.56
C ARG A 40 7.39 -7.76 -10.94
N GLN A 41 7.44 -6.65 -11.68
CA GLN A 41 6.26 -5.90 -12.09
C GLN A 41 5.45 -6.63 -13.16
N GLN A 42 6.15 -7.25 -14.13
CA GLN A 42 5.55 -8.09 -15.15
C GLN A 42 4.96 -9.37 -14.53
N LEU A 43 5.65 -9.99 -13.57
CA LEU A 43 5.14 -11.17 -12.87
C LEU A 43 3.83 -10.88 -12.11
N LEU A 44 3.69 -9.69 -11.51
CA LEU A 44 2.43 -9.28 -10.91
C LEU A 44 1.35 -8.99 -11.96
N GLU A 45 1.70 -8.40 -13.09
CA GLU A 45 0.78 -8.19 -14.23
C GLU A 45 0.24 -9.53 -14.75
N GLU A 46 1.10 -10.50 -15.03
CA GLU A 46 0.71 -11.85 -15.47
C GLU A 46 -0.25 -12.52 -14.48
N LEU A 47 0.05 -12.39 -13.18
CA LEU A 47 -0.80 -12.89 -12.09
C LEU A 47 -2.17 -12.20 -12.09
N LEU A 48 -2.23 -10.88 -12.19
CA LEU A 48 -3.48 -10.13 -12.16
C LEU A 48 -4.32 -10.34 -13.43
N LEU A 49 -3.68 -10.54 -14.59
CA LEU A 49 -4.36 -10.93 -15.82
C LEU A 49 -4.95 -12.34 -15.71
N ALA A 50 -4.17 -13.30 -15.20
CA ALA A 50 -4.65 -14.66 -14.96
C ALA A 50 -5.82 -14.69 -13.96
N ASP A 51 -5.78 -13.84 -12.93
CA ASP A 51 -6.85 -13.69 -11.95
C ASP A 51 -8.17 -13.17 -12.56
N PHE A 52 -8.09 -12.32 -13.58
CA PHE A 52 -9.28 -11.84 -14.29
C PHE A 52 -10.00 -12.98 -15.03
N GLU A 53 -9.24 -13.83 -15.71
CA GLU A 53 -9.77 -15.00 -16.43
C GLU A 53 -10.25 -16.09 -15.47
N LYS A 54 -9.47 -16.36 -14.40
CA LYS A 54 -9.77 -17.37 -13.39
C LYS A 54 -9.33 -16.88 -12.00
N PRO A 55 -10.27 -16.39 -11.17
CA PRO A 55 -9.94 -15.83 -9.85
C PRO A 55 -9.23 -16.83 -8.94
N PHE A 56 -8.14 -16.37 -8.30
CA PHE A 56 -7.44 -17.14 -7.29
C PHE A 56 -8.11 -17.01 -5.91
N PRO A 57 -7.93 -17.93 -4.97
CA PRO A 57 -8.43 -17.72 -3.61
C PRO A 57 -7.56 -16.66 -2.91
N PHE A 58 -8.16 -15.53 -2.53
CA PHE A 58 -7.51 -14.58 -1.62
C PHE A 58 -7.57 -15.11 -0.19
N GLU A 59 -6.50 -14.91 0.57
CA GLU A 59 -6.43 -15.30 1.97
C GLU A 59 -5.64 -14.31 2.80
N ASN A 60 -5.91 -14.28 4.11
CA ASN A 60 -5.04 -13.56 5.04
C ASN A 60 -3.90 -14.47 5.54
N ALA A 61 -2.99 -13.90 6.34
CA ALA A 61 -1.88 -14.64 6.94
C ALA A 61 -2.30 -15.86 7.81
N ARG A 62 -3.56 -15.94 8.24
CA ARG A 62 -4.13 -17.08 8.97
C ARG A 62 -4.82 -18.10 8.05
N LYS A 63 -4.60 -18.01 6.73
CA LYS A 63 -5.21 -18.85 5.69
C LYS A 63 -6.75 -18.78 5.66
N LYS A 64 -7.37 -17.73 6.22
CA LYS A 64 -8.82 -17.51 6.09
C LYS A 64 -9.10 -17.04 4.65
N PRO A 65 -9.99 -17.69 3.90
CA PRO A 65 -10.32 -17.29 2.54
C PRO A 65 -11.20 -16.04 2.51
N TYR A 66 -11.02 -15.25 1.46
CA TYR A 66 -11.81 -14.07 1.12
C TYR A 66 -12.23 -14.16 -0.33
N TRP A 67 -13.45 -13.68 -0.60
CA TRP A 67 -13.96 -13.63 -1.96
C TRP A 67 -13.49 -12.35 -2.62
N HIS A 68 -13.04 -12.43 -3.85
CA HIS A 68 -12.79 -11.26 -4.66
C HIS A 68 -13.20 -11.50 -6.10
N LYS A 69 -13.39 -10.41 -6.84
CA LYS A 69 -13.65 -10.45 -8.27
C LYS A 69 -13.26 -9.13 -8.93
N GLN A 70 -12.51 -9.22 -10.02
CA GLN A 70 -12.28 -8.08 -10.91
C GLN A 70 -13.57 -7.70 -11.63
N ILE A 71 -13.94 -6.41 -11.59
CA ILE A 71 -15.26 -5.94 -12.07
C ILE A 71 -15.25 -5.47 -13.52
N VAL A 72 -14.07 -5.30 -14.10
CA VAL A 72 -13.86 -4.84 -15.48
C VAL A 72 -12.57 -5.45 -16.01
N LYS A 73 -12.49 -5.68 -17.32
CA LYS A 73 -11.26 -6.12 -17.97
C LYS A 73 -10.13 -5.13 -17.67
N PRO A 74 -8.95 -5.59 -17.24
CA PRO A 74 -7.80 -4.72 -17.00
C PRO A 74 -7.45 -3.87 -18.23
N GLN A 75 -7.01 -2.63 -18.00
CA GLN A 75 -6.56 -1.73 -19.04
C GLN A 75 -5.33 -0.94 -18.57
N ASP A 76 -4.30 -0.86 -19.41
CA ASP A 76 -3.05 -0.17 -19.13
C ASP A 76 -2.49 -0.47 -17.74
N ASN A 77 -2.44 -1.76 -17.36
CA ASN A 77 -1.96 -2.19 -16.05
C ASN A 77 -2.70 -1.59 -14.84
N VAL A 78 -3.96 -1.19 -15.04
CA VAL A 78 -4.89 -0.80 -13.97
C VAL A 78 -5.98 -1.85 -13.82
N TYR A 79 -6.18 -2.29 -12.58
CA TYR A 79 -7.06 -3.38 -12.20
C TYR A 79 -8.06 -2.86 -11.16
N VAL A 80 -9.34 -3.18 -11.34
CA VAL A 80 -10.39 -2.78 -10.41
C VAL A 80 -11.15 -4.02 -9.96
N MET A 81 -11.19 -4.26 -8.65
CA MET A 81 -11.80 -5.45 -8.06
C MET A 81 -12.64 -5.12 -6.83
N ARG A 82 -13.55 -6.02 -6.50
CA ARG A 82 -14.25 -6.06 -5.21
C ARG A 82 -13.62 -7.13 -4.35
N VAL A 83 -13.38 -6.83 -3.08
CA VAL A 83 -12.98 -7.79 -2.05
C VAL A 83 -14.09 -7.84 -1.00
N ALA A 84 -14.58 -9.04 -0.70
CA ALA A 84 -15.73 -9.28 0.17
C ALA A 84 -15.33 -9.99 1.47
N ASN A 85 -15.89 -9.52 2.58
CA ASN A 85 -15.82 -10.21 3.86
C ASN A 85 -17.07 -11.07 4.02
N VAL A 86 -17.00 -12.33 3.60
CA VAL A 86 -18.15 -13.22 3.68
C VAL A 86 -18.43 -13.59 5.12
N THR A 87 -19.60 -13.17 5.61
CA THR A 87 -20.09 -13.46 6.97
C THR A 87 -21.52 -13.98 6.89
N ASN A 88 -21.99 -14.63 7.96
CA ASN A 88 -23.40 -15.02 8.04
C ASN A 88 -24.16 -13.95 8.83
N VAL A 89 -25.21 -13.39 8.23
CA VAL A 89 -26.14 -12.49 8.89
C VAL A 89 -27.44 -13.19 9.17
N THR A 90 -28.04 -12.91 10.32
CA THR A 90 -29.38 -13.37 10.66
C THR A 90 -30.35 -12.24 10.35
N ILE A 91 -31.33 -12.51 9.48
CA ILE A 91 -32.40 -11.57 9.15
C ILE A 91 -33.69 -12.15 9.73
N THR A 92 -34.39 -11.33 10.51
CA THR A 92 -35.71 -11.64 11.06
C THR A 92 -36.77 -11.00 10.17
N ASP A 93 -37.73 -11.80 9.70
CA ASP A 93 -38.82 -11.33 8.85
C ASP A 93 -39.96 -10.67 9.64
N GLU A 94 -40.97 -10.16 8.93
CA GLU A 94 -42.18 -9.54 9.49
C GLU A 94 -43.03 -10.50 10.34
N HIS A 95 -42.80 -11.81 10.22
CA HIS A 95 -43.42 -12.85 11.02
C HIS A 95 -42.55 -13.29 12.20
N LEU A 96 -41.50 -12.52 12.52
CA LEU A 96 -40.53 -12.79 13.60
C LEU A 96 -39.76 -14.10 13.43
N LYS A 97 -39.66 -14.64 12.20
CA LYS A 97 -38.84 -15.82 11.90
C LYS A 97 -37.46 -15.39 11.45
N SER A 98 -36.44 -16.04 12.00
CA SER A 98 -35.04 -15.75 11.71
C SER A 98 -34.47 -16.72 10.68
N GLN A 99 -33.84 -16.19 9.64
CA GLN A 99 -33.11 -16.96 8.63
C GLN A 99 -31.66 -16.46 8.51
N LYS A 100 -30.74 -17.38 8.22
CA LYS A 100 -29.33 -17.06 8.01
C LYS A 100 -29.04 -16.88 6.53
N TYR A 101 -28.40 -15.79 6.18
CA TYR A 101 -27.96 -15.47 4.82
C TYR A 101 -26.46 -15.22 4.79
N ALA A 102 -25.82 -15.61 3.69
CA ALA A 102 -24.45 -15.22 3.42
C ALA A 102 -24.43 -13.74 3.00
N ASP A 103 -23.70 -12.93 3.75
CA ASP A 103 -23.48 -11.51 3.48
C ASP A 103 -22.14 -11.32 2.74
N TYR A 104 -22.22 -10.76 1.54
CA TYR A 104 -21.10 -10.49 0.64
C TYR A 104 -20.72 -9.00 0.60
N ARG A 105 -20.95 -8.27 1.70
CA ARG A 105 -20.44 -6.91 1.84
C ARG A 105 -18.97 -6.85 1.44
N ASN A 106 -18.71 -5.93 0.52
CA ASN A 106 -17.42 -5.79 -0.16
C ASN A 106 -17.05 -4.32 -0.27
N CYS A 107 -15.74 -4.09 -0.43
CA CYS A 107 -15.15 -2.80 -0.75
C CYS A 107 -14.47 -2.88 -2.13
N LEU A 108 -14.34 -1.72 -2.78
CA LEU A 108 -13.55 -1.57 -4.00
C LEU A 108 -12.04 -1.50 -3.69
N VAL A 109 -11.26 -2.14 -4.56
CA VAL A 109 -9.80 -2.07 -4.58
C VAL A 109 -9.38 -1.73 -6.01
N ILE A 110 -8.53 -0.72 -6.15
CA ILE A 110 -7.90 -0.33 -7.41
C ILE A 110 -6.42 -0.60 -7.27
N ILE A 111 -5.84 -1.35 -8.21
CA ILE A 111 -4.41 -1.62 -8.28
C ILE A 111 -3.89 -0.96 -9.55
N ASP A 112 -2.91 -0.08 -9.40
CA ASP A 112 -2.22 0.56 -10.51
C ASP A 112 -0.79 0.03 -10.57
N ASN A 113 -0.59 -0.94 -11.46
CA ASN A 113 0.69 -1.59 -11.73
C ASN A 113 1.46 -0.93 -12.88
N ARG A 114 1.10 0.29 -13.30
CA ARG A 114 1.89 1.00 -14.31
C ARG A 114 3.30 1.30 -13.79
N PRO A 115 4.34 1.24 -14.63
CA PRO A 115 5.70 1.66 -14.27
C PRO A 115 5.71 3.06 -13.65
N GLY A 116 6.43 3.26 -12.56
CA GLY A 116 6.44 4.53 -11.83
C GLY A 116 5.27 4.78 -10.89
N ILE A 117 4.21 3.95 -10.91
CA ILE A 117 3.03 4.14 -10.05
C ILE A 117 2.98 3.16 -8.89
N GLN A 118 2.71 1.88 -9.11
CA GLN A 118 2.68 0.87 -8.03
C GLN A 118 1.89 1.31 -6.78
N ARG A 119 0.62 1.67 -6.98
CA ARG A 119 -0.30 2.10 -5.92
C ARG A 119 -1.51 1.20 -5.81
N ILE A 120 -2.05 1.12 -4.61
CA ILE A 120 -3.32 0.46 -4.33
C ILE A 120 -4.22 1.46 -3.60
N ALA A 121 -5.42 1.67 -4.13
CA ALA A 121 -6.46 2.45 -3.46
C ALA A 121 -7.53 1.49 -2.91
N ILE A 122 -7.81 1.57 -1.60
CA ILE A 122 -8.76 0.70 -0.91
C ILE A 122 -9.93 1.54 -0.41
N GLU A 123 -11.14 1.21 -0.83
CA GLU A 123 -12.35 1.92 -0.42
C GLU A 123 -12.60 1.79 1.08
N ARG A 124 -12.87 2.93 1.72
CA ARG A 124 -13.28 3.03 3.13
C ARG A 124 -14.76 2.70 3.25
N LYS A 125 -15.03 1.40 3.39
CA LYS A 125 -16.39 0.91 3.60
C LYS A 125 -16.48 0.10 4.89
N SER A 126 -16.70 0.82 5.99
CA SER A 126 -16.77 0.26 7.35
C SER A 126 -17.82 -0.84 7.52
N THR A 127 -18.87 -0.80 6.71
CA THR A 127 -19.90 -1.84 6.68
C THR A 127 -19.40 -3.19 6.16
N ALA A 128 -18.33 -3.21 5.35
CA ALA A 128 -17.68 -4.42 4.85
C ALA A 128 -16.41 -4.80 5.64
N PHE A 129 -15.54 -3.82 5.87
CA PHE A 129 -14.32 -3.97 6.65
C PHE A 129 -14.14 -2.76 7.57
N SER A 130 -13.96 -2.99 8.87
CA SER A 130 -13.77 -1.90 9.84
C SER A 130 -12.55 -1.02 9.52
N HIS A 131 -11.49 -1.61 8.97
CA HIS A 131 -10.26 -0.93 8.61
C HIS A 131 -9.75 -1.36 7.23
N THR A 132 -9.30 -0.40 6.43
CA THR A 132 -8.65 -0.66 5.13
C THR A 132 -7.35 -1.45 5.29
N LYS A 133 -6.67 -1.35 6.45
CA LYS A 133 -5.49 -2.17 6.76
C LYS A 133 -5.81 -3.67 6.77
N THR A 134 -7.02 -4.07 7.12
CA THR A 134 -7.43 -5.48 7.03
C THR A 134 -7.40 -5.96 5.57
N VAL A 135 -7.93 -5.16 4.65
CA VAL A 135 -7.91 -5.45 3.21
C VAL A 135 -6.48 -5.44 2.67
N ALA A 136 -5.67 -4.45 3.06
CA ALA A 136 -4.25 -4.41 2.69
C ALA A 136 -3.50 -5.68 3.12
N ASN A 137 -3.74 -6.17 4.35
CA ASN A 137 -3.11 -7.40 4.83
C ASN A 137 -3.61 -8.66 4.08
N ILE A 138 -4.85 -8.66 3.58
CA ILE A 138 -5.37 -9.74 2.72
C ILE A 138 -4.66 -9.73 1.37
N LEU A 139 -4.55 -8.56 0.74
CA LEU A 139 -3.83 -8.40 -0.54
C LEU A 139 -2.37 -8.80 -0.40
N GLU A 140 -1.70 -8.33 0.66
CA GLU A 140 -0.31 -8.65 0.96
C GLU A 140 -0.11 -10.17 1.08
N ALA A 141 -0.88 -10.84 1.95
CA ALA A 141 -0.75 -12.28 2.15
C ALA A 141 -1.07 -13.07 0.87
N SER A 142 -2.09 -12.65 0.11
CA SER A 142 -2.50 -13.30 -1.14
C SER A 142 -1.41 -13.18 -2.20
N PHE A 143 -0.89 -11.97 -2.46
CA PHE A 143 0.18 -11.78 -3.43
C PHE A 143 1.50 -12.43 -2.99
N CYS A 144 1.84 -12.40 -1.71
CA CYS A 144 3.01 -13.12 -1.20
C CYS A 144 2.90 -14.62 -1.44
N LYS A 145 1.73 -15.23 -1.22
CA LYS A 145 1.50 -16.64 -1.50
C LYS A 145 1.67 -16.95 -2.99
N LEU A 146 1.06 -16.15 -3.84
CA LEU A 146 1.03 -16.40 -5.29
C LEU A 146 2.39 -16.13 -5.95
N LEU A 147 3.18 -15.19 -5.44
CA LEU A 147 4.51 -14.86 -5.92
C LEU A 147 5.64 -15.62 -5.21
N LYS A 148 5.30 -16.44 -4.20
CA LYS A 148 6.24 -17.21 -3.38
C LYS A 148 7.15 -18.10 -4.23
N SER A 149 6.61 -18.72 -5.28
CA SER A 149 7.35 -19.58 -6.22
C SER A 149 8.40 -18.83 -7.04
N LYS A 150 8.35 -17.50 -7.05
CA LYS A 150 9.34 -16.61 -7.68
C LYS A 150 10.26 -15.97 -6.64
N LEU A 151 10.21 -16.42 -5.39
CA LEU A 151 10.97 -15.85 -4.27
C LEU A 151 10.75 -14.33 -4.11
N LEU A 152 9.54 -13.88 -4.41
CA LEU A 152 9.10 -12.50 -4.26
C LEU A 152 8.07 -12.38 -3.16
N LYS A 153 8.19 -11.30 -2.39
CA LYS A 153 7.21 -10.86 -1.41
C LYS A 153 6.69 -9.47 -1.81
N VAL A 154 5.44 -9.18 -1.49
CA VAL A 154 4.87 -7.84 -1.60
C VAL A 154 4.63 -7.28 -0.19
N GLU A 155 4.83 -5.98 0.00
CA GLU A 155 4.50 -5.28 1.25
C GLU A 155 3.69 -4.01 0.97
N LEU A 156 2.60 -3.80 1.73
CA LEU A 156 1.71 -2.63 1.56
C LEU A 156 1.88 -1.61 2.70
N SER A 157 2.22 -0.39 2.33
CA SER A 157 2.43 0.74 3.25
C SER A 157 1.43 1.85 2.97
N ALA A 158 0.72 2.30 4.00
CA ALA A 158 -0.26 3.37 3.86
C ALA A 158 0.45 4.72 3.73
N VAL A 159 0.07 5.50 2.71
CA VAL A 159 0.65 6.82 2.48
C VAL A 159 -0.04 7.83 3.38
N TYR A 160 0.71 8.70 4.07
CA TYR A 160 0.17 9.69 5.00
C TYR A 160 0.67 11.10 4.68
N SER A 161 0.00 12.13 5.20
CA SER A 161 0.43 13.52 4.99
C SER A 161 1.65 13.86 5.82
N SER A 162 2.58 14.64 5.24
CA SER A 162 3.74 15.16 5.97
C SER A 162 3.33 16.02 7.18
N ASN A 163 2.12 16.59 7.18
CA ASN A 163 1.56 17.33 8.32
C ASN A 163 1.45 16.48 9.59
N VAL A 164 1.30 15.16 9.47
CA VAL A 164 1.33 14.25 10.63
C VAL A 164 2.61 14.45 11.43
N PHE A 165 3.76 14.63 10.75
CA PHE A 165 5.03 14.87 11.41
C PHE A 165 5.09 16.25 12.06
N TRP A 166 4.69 17.30 11.33
CA TRP A 166 4.70 18.68 11.83
C TRP A 166 3.76 18.87 13.03
N ASP A 167 2.57 18.27 12.99
CA ASP A 167 1.63 18.28 14.11
C ASP A 167 2.12 17.43 15.28
N MET A 168 2.92 16.39 15.01
CA MET A 168 3.59 15.64 16.07
C MET A 168 4.61 16.51 16.81
N LEU A 169 5.39 17.34 16.12
CA LEU A 169 6.33 18.26 16.79
C LEU A 169 5.61 19.19 17.77
N LYS A 170 4.44 19.72 17.39
CA LYS A 170 3.64 20.62 18.24
C LYS A 170 3.20 19.97 19.56
N LYS A 171 3.03 18.64 19.58
CA LYS A 171 2.64 17.88 20.79
C LYS A 171 3.80 17.69 21.78
N TYR A 172 5.04 17.88 21.34
CA TYR A 172 6.25 17.64 22.12
C TYR A 172 7.12 18.90 22.17
N PRO A 173 6.77 19.89 23.01
CA PRO A 173 7.47 21.19 23.06
C PRO A 173 8.94 21.07 23.50
N ASN A 174 9.30 20.02 24.25
CA ASN A 174 10.68 19.74 24.67
C ASN A 174 11.54 19.10 23.54
N GLY A 175 10.94 18.85 22.39
CA GLY A 175 11.59 18.24 21.24
C GLY A 175 11.93 16.76 21.44
N PHE A 176 12.83 16.28 20.58
CA PHE A 176 13.21 14.86 20.48
C PHE A 176 14.72 14.72 20.60
N SER A 177 15.17 13.76 21.41
CA SER A 177 16.59 13.40 21.52
C SER A 177 17.09 12.61 20.31
N LYS A 178 16.19 11.93 19.60
CA LYS A 178 16.55 11.10 18.43
C LYS A 178 15.40 11.05 17.43
N VAL A 179 15.72 11.18 16.14
CA VAL A 179 14.80 10.98 15.03
C VAL A 179 15.44 10.03 14.02
N THR A 180 14.75 8.94 13.68
CA THR A 180 15.19 7.95 12.72
C THR A 180 14.17 7.81 11.59
N PHE A 181 14.61 8.08 10.37
CA PHE A 181 13.86 7.83 9.14
C PHE A 181 14.32 6.49 8.58
N HIS A 182 13.41 5.52 8.53
CA HIS A 182 13.66 4.20 7.95
C HIS A 182 13.08 4.16 6.54
N PHE A 183 13.92 3.97 5.53
CA PHE A 183 13.49 3.76 4.16
C PHE A 183 13.72 2.29 3.82
N PRO A 184 12.67 1.46 3.87
CA PRO A 184 12.79 0.07 3.43
C PRO A 184 13.09 0.06 1.93
N HIS A 185 13.35 -1.11 1.36
CA HIS A 185 13.56 -1.30 -0.08
C HIS A 185 12.32 -0.92 -0.95
N LEU A 186 12.00 0.37 -1.06
CA LEU A 186 10.88 0.97 -1.79
C LEU A 186 11.19 1.11 -3.29
N ASN A 187 10.19 1.23 -4.17
CA ASN A 187 10.47 1.54 -5.59
C ASN A 187 10.87 3.01 -5.80
N LEU A 188 11.92 3.23 -6.61
CA LEU A 188 12.76 4.44 -6.68
C LEU A 188 12.05 5.69 -7.20
N ASP A 189 10.97 5.57 -7.97
CA ASP A 189 10.46 6.65 -8.82
C ASP A 189 9.88 7.86 -8.05
N ARG A 190 9.77 7.77 -6.72
CA ARG A 190 9.07 8.76 -5.88
C ARG A 190 9.92 9.51 -4.87
N LEU A 191 11.12 9.02 -4.60
CA LEU A 191 11.98 9.70 -3.63
C LEU A 191 12.61 10.89 -4.34
N THR A 192 12.42 12.10 -3.77
CA THR A 192 12.89 13.37 -4.36
C THR A 192 14.31 13.24 -4.88
N LYS A 193 14.62 13.85 -6.05
CA LYS A 193 15.94 13.85 -6.72
C LYS A 193 17.16 14.09 -5.80
N VAL A 194 16.97 14.70 -4.65
CA VAL A 194 17.99 14.96 -3.62
C VAL A 194 18.42 13.69 -2.86
N MET A 195 17.51 12.74 -2.66
CA MET A 195 17.76 11.48 -1.94
C MET A 195 18.17 10.33 -2.86
N ASP A 196 17.94 10.49 -4.16
CA ASP A 196 18.20 9.48 -5.20
C ASP A 196 19.60 8.89 -5.11
N LYS A 197 20.62 9.71 -4.85
CA LYS A 197 22.01 9.23 -4.78
C LYS A 197 22.25 8.25 -3.63
N TYR A 198 21.80 8.58 -2.42
CA TYR A 198 22.03 7.73 -1.25
C TYR A 198 21.18 6.45 -1.30
N LEU A 199 19.97 6.55 -1.83
CA LEU A 199 19.06 5.41 -1.98
C LEU A 199 19.52 4.46 -3.08
N LYS A 200 19.99 4.99 -4.23
CA LYS A 200 20.60 4.19 -5.29
C LYS A 200 21.82 3.46 -4.76
N THR A 201 22.75 4.16 -4.09
CA THR A 201 23.92 3.49 -3.50
C THR A 201 23.51 2.41 -2.50
N ALA A 202 22.65 2.71 -1.51
CA ALA A 202 22.25 1.72 -0.51
C ALA A 202 21.60 0.46 -1.10
N ARG A 203 20.90 0.57 -2.23
CA ARG A 203 20.15 -0.54 -2.82
C ARG A 203 20.83 -1.21 -4.00
N GLU A 204 21.35 -0.44 -4.95
CA GLU A 204 22.01 -0.98 -6.15
C GLU A 204 23.43 -1.47 -5.81
N ASP A 205 24.18 -0.73 -4.99
CA ASP A 205 25.56 -1.10 -4.65
C ASP A 205 25.62 -2.04 -3.43
N TRP A 206 24.69 -1.90 -2.47
CA TRP A 206 24.77 -2.57 -1.16
C TRP A 206 23.59 -3.51 -0.83
N ASP A 207 22.54 -3.58 -1.66
CA ASP A 207 21.34 -4.42 -1.45
C ASP A 207 20.76 -4.32 -0.01
N SER A 208 20.57 -3.09 0.49
CA SER A 208 20.26 -2.81 1.89
C SER A 208 19.13 -1.79 2.11
N ASP A 209 18.50 -1.85 3.28
CA ASP A 209 17.63 -0.78 3.80
C ASP A 209 18.46 0.43 4.24
N LEU A 210 17.89 1.62 4.20
CA LEU A 210 18.58 2.86 4.54
C LEU A 210 17.93 3.57 5.74
N ASP A 211 18.72 3.73 6.80
CA ASP A 211 18.32 4.46 8.01
C ASP A 211 19.08 5.79 8.14
N PHE A 212 18.35 6.91 8.14
CA PHE A 212 18.90 8.20 8.56
C PHE A 212 18.57 8.44 10.02
N THR A 213 19.58 8.42 10.87
CA THR A 213 19.43 8.67 12.30
C THR A 213 20.11 9.97 12.70
N PHE A 214 19.33 10.89 13.26
CA PHE A 214 19.81 12.14 13.82
C PHE A 214 19.64 12.10 15.33
N GLY A 215 20.76 12.20 16.05
CA GLY A 215 20.79 12.32 17.51
C GLY A 215 21.03 13.77 17.92
N ALA A 216 20.38 14.20 18.99
CA ALA A 216 20.70 15.46 19.64
C ALA A 216 22.07 15.35 20.33
N ASN A 217 22.75 16.49 20.47
CA ASN A 217 23.87 16.61 21.39
C ASN A 217 23.38 16.41 22.84
N GLU A 218 24.31 16.15 23.77
CA GLU A 218 23.99 15.79 25.16
C GLU A 218 22.99 16.76 25.81
N GLY A 219 21.88 16.22 26.33
CA GLY A 219 20.79 16.98 26.95
C GLY A 219 19.93 17.83 25.98
N GLY A 220 20.20 17.81 24.68
CA GLY A 220 19.55 18.66 23.68
C GLY A 220 18.37 18.04 22.94
N ALA A 221 17.92 18.73 21.90
CA ALA A 221 16.93 18.25 20.94
C ALA A 221 17.49 18.32 19.51
N VAL A 222 17.04 17.42 18.64
CA VAL A 222 17.37 17.45 17.22
C VAL A 222 16.80 18.74 16.61
N LYS A 223 17.65 19.52 15.93
CA LYS A 223 17.24 20.76 15.27
C LYS A 223 16.42 20.44 14.02
N ILE A 224 15.11 20.71 14.10
CA ILE A 224 14.17 20.53 13.00
C ILE A 224 13.65 21.91 12.58
N ASP A 225 13.77 22.23 11.30
CA ASP A 225 13.48 23.53 10.70
C ASP A 225 12.54 23.36 9.49
N PRO A 226 11.27 23.80 9.58
CA PRO A 226 10.30 23.69 8.49
C PRO A 226 10.72 24.40 7.19
N GLU A 227 11.54 25.45 7.30
CA GLU A 227 12.04 26.22 6.14
C GLU A 227 13.24 25.54 5.48
N ASN A 228 13.77 24.47 6.10
CA ASN A 228 14.89 23.72 5.53
C ASN A 228 14.39 22.73 4.47
N SER A 229 14.60 23.08 3.20
CA SER A 229 14.16 22.29 2.04
C SER A 229 14.63 20.82 2.05
N ARG A 230 15.81 20.51 2.62
CA ARG A 230 16.31 19.13 2.71
C ARG A 230 15.57 18.32 3.77
N GLN A 231 15.30 18.92 4.93
CA GLN A 231 14.53 18.26 5.99
C GLN A 231 13.09 18.02 5.54
N THR A 232 12.48 19.02 4.91
CA THR A 232 11.12 18.90 4.35
C THR A 232 11.06 17.83 3.26
N ALA A 233 12.06 17.75 2.37
CA ALA A 233 12.14 16.68 1.37
C ALA A 233 12.26 15.27 2.00
N LEU A 234 13.04 15.12 3.08
CA LEU A 234 13.20 13.84 3.78
C LEU A 234 11.90 13.38 4.45
N ILE A 235 11.21 14.30 5.13
CA ILE A 235 9.90 14.05 5.77
C ILE A 235 8.87 13.71 4.70
N ALA A 236 8.85 14.47 3.61
CA ALA A 236 7.93 14.25 2.51
C ALA A 236 8.16 12.89 1.85
N GLY A 237 9.42 12.52 1.60
CA GLY A 237 9.81 11.20 1.09
C GLY A 237 9.37 10.05 1.99
N ALA A 238 9.56 10.16 3.32
CA ALA A 238 9.09 9.13 4.26
C ALA A 238 7.57 9.00 4.26
N SER A 239 6.85 10.14 4.28
CA SER A 239 5.39 10.16 4.29
C SER A 239 4.77 9.64 2.99
N GLY A 240 5.31 10.05 1.83
CA GLY A 240 4.91 9.61 0.50
C GLY A 240 5.20 8.13 0.25
N ALA A 241 6.26 7.59 0.86
CA ALA A 241 6.56 6.16 0.88
C ALA A 241 5.64 5.34 1.79
N GLY A 242 4.97 5.98 2.76
CA GLY A 242 4.26 5.29 3.85
C GLY A 242 5.21 4.71 4.91
N ALA A 243 6.46 5.16 4.95
CA ALA A 243 7.44 4.76 5.93
C ALA A 243 7.24 5.53 7.24
N TRP A 244 7.27 4.84 8.38
CA TRP A 244 7.13 5.48 9.68
C TRP A 244 8.45 6.12 10.14
N ILE A 245 8.34 7.24 10.84
CA ILE A 245 9.49 7.96 11.40
C ILE A 245 9.53 7.68 12.90
N LYS A 246 10.62 7.10 13.38
CA LYS A 246 10.80 6.82 14.80
C LYS A 246 11.34 8.05 15.51
N MET A 247 10.64 8.48 16.56
CA MET A 247 10.98 9.71 17.29
C MET A 247 11.07 9.39 18.78
N LEU A 248 12.16 9.81 19.42
CA LEU A 248 12.38 9.63 20.86
C LEU A 248 12.18 10.98 21.57
N PRO A 249 11.03 11.22 22.21
CA PRO A 249 10.73 12.50 22.84
C PRO A 249 11.58 12.73 24.09
N ASN A 250 11.94 13.99 24.34
CA ASN A 250 12.61 14.38 25.57
C ASN A 250 11.62 14.39 26.76
N GLY A 251 12.05 13.85 27.91
CA GLY A 251 11.25 13.82 29.13
C GLY A 251 10.26 12.67 29.26
N GLU A 252 10.05 11.86 28.22
CA GLU A 252 9.35 10.57 28.36
C GLU A 252 10.36 9.44 28.60
N LYS A 253 9.97 8.45 29.41
CA LYS A 253 10.83 7.31 29.80
C LYS A 253 11.15 6.36 28.62
N GLY A 254 11.94 6.82 27.65
CA GLY A 254 12.53 6.00 26.59
C GLY A 254 11.54 5.42 25.56
N LYS A 255 10.26 5.79 25.59
CA LYS A 255 9.26 5.23 24.67
C LYS A 255 9.34 5.94 23.32
N ALA A 256 9.84 5.22 22.31
CA ALA A 256 9.83 5.72 20.95
C ALA A 256 8.39 5.81 20.39
N ILE A 257 8.12 6.90 19.69
CA ILE A 257 6.88 7.13 18.94
C ILE A 257 7.14 6.80 17.48
N LEU A 258 6.13 6.22 16.82
CA LEU A 258 6.18 5.89 15.40
C LEU A 258 5.26 6.86 14.65
N CYS A 259 5.82 7.99 14.23
CA CYS A 259 5.11 8.99 13.44
C CYS A 259 4.71 8.39 12.07
N GLY A 260 3.47 8.62 11.65
CA GLY A 260 2.91 8.05 10.42
C GLY A 260 2.32 6.64 10.57
N LYS A 261 2.58 5.95 11.69
CA LYS A 261 1.96 4.65 11.96
C LYS A 261 0.44 4.80 12.08
N ASP A 262 -0.28 3.90 11.41
CA ASP A 262 -1.74 3.87 11.36
C ASP A 262 -2.40 5.16 10.78
N GLN A 263 -1.59 6.02 10.16
CA GLN A 263 -2.07 7.20 9.43
C GLN A 263 -2.19 6.89 7.94
N PHE A 264 -3.13 7.55 7.26
CA PHE A 264 -3.34 7.39 5.84
C PHE A 264 -4.04 8.61 5.24
N VAL A 265 -3.78 8.88 3.96
CA VAL A 265 -4.52 9.87 3.18
C VAL A 265 -5.76 9.21 2.59
N VAL A 266 -6.85 9.99 2.52
CA VAL A 266 -8.09 9.61 1.86
C VAL A 266 -8.30 10.49 0.65
N ARG A 267 -8.57 9.87 -0.51
CA ARG A 267 -8.98 10.56 -1.73
C ARG A 267 -10.36 10.10 -2.13
N GLU A 268 -11.14 11.01 -2.69
CA GLU A 268 -12.52 10.72 -3.09
C GLU A 268 -12.58 10.53 -4.61
N LEU A 269 -13.35 9.54 -5.03
CA LEU A 269 -13.74 9.34 -6.42
C LEU A 269 -15.25 9.13 -6.47
N ASP A 270 -15.90 9.64 -7.50
CA ASP A 270 -17.33 9.47 -7.67
C ASP A 270 -17.67 7.98 -7.82
N SER A 271 -18.64 7.53 -7.03
CA SER A 271 -19.09 6.14 -6.99
C SER A 271 -19.72 5.72 -8.32
N GLU A 272 -20.28 6.67 -9.07
CA GLU A 272 -20.87 6.42 -10.39
C GLU A 272 -19.83 5.94 -11.42
N VAL A 273 -18.55 6.32 -11.26
CA VAL A 273 -17.45 5.84 -12.12
C VAL A 273 -17.40 4.31 -12.12
N PHE A 274 -17.58 3.67 -10.97
CA PHE A 274 -17.54 2.22 -10.86
C PHE A 274 -18.79 1.54 -11.42
N ASN A 275 -19.94 2.20 -11.35
CA ASN A 275 -21.15 1.70 -12.02
C ASN A 275 -20.95 1.72 -13.53
N ASN A 276 -20.41 2.82 -14.07
CA ASN A 276 -20.10 2.99 -15.48
C ASN A 276 -19.06 1.99 -16.00
N LEU A 277 -18.08 1.60 -15.17
CA LEU A 277 -17.14 0.52 -15.49
C LEU A 277 -17.83 -0.83 -15.69
N VAL A 278 -18.78 -1.18 -14.81
CA VAL A 278 -19.45 -2.49 -14.85
C VAL A 278 -20.38 -2.60 -16.07
N ILE A 279 -21.10 -1.53 -16.42
CA ILE A 279 -22.01 -1.53 -17.56
C ILE A 279 -21.31 -1.25 -18.90
N GLY A 280 -20.00 -0.98 -18.89
CA GLY A 280 -19.20 -0.69 -20.08
C GLY A 280 -19.55 0.64 -20.76
N ALA A 281 -20.09 1.61 -20.03
CA ALA A 281 -20.53 2.89 -20.56
C ALA A 281 -19.36 3.63 -21.25
N GLN A 282 -19.56 3.98 -22.52
CA GLN A 282 -18.60 4.77 -23.28
C GLN A 282 -18.98 6.26 -23.23
N PRO A 283 -18.00 7.16 -23.10
CA PRO A 283 -18.25 8.59 -23.25
C PRO A 283 -18.72 8.89 -24.68
N ILE A 284 -19.45 9.99 -24.85
CA ILE A 284 -19.83 10.49 -26.17
C ILE A 284 -18.53 10.80 -26.95
N PRO A 285 -18.36 10.35 -28.21
CA PRO A 285 -17.15 10.63 -28.98
C PRO A 285 -16.84 12.14 -29.02
N GLY A 286 -15.63 12.53 -28.59
CA GLY A 286 -15.22 13.93 -28.48
C GLY A 286 -15.70 14.69 -27.23
N MET A 287 -16.48 14.05 -26.35
CA MET A 287 -16.93 14.61 -25.08
C MET A 287 -16.68 13.65 -23.90
N GLY A 288 -15.60 13.91 -23.16
CA GLY A 288 -15.36 13.33 -21.84
C GLY A 288 -14.40 12.13 -21.81
N GLN A 289 -13.94 11.84 -20.59
CA GLN A 289 -13.09 10.69 -20.29
C GLN A 289 -13.93 9.45 -20.01
N SER A 290 -13.46 8.27 -20.42
CA SER A 290 -14.10 7.01 -20.04
C SER A 290 -14.03 6.81 -18.52
N ALA A 291 -14.88 5.92 -17.98
CA ALA A 291 -14.83 5.60 -16.56
C ALA A 291 -13.46 5.04 -16.14
N MET A 292 -12.80 4.28 -17.01
CA MET A 292 -11.46 3.77 -16.77
C MET A 292 -10.41 4.90 -16.83
N ASP A 293 -10.55 5.86 -17.73
CA ASP A 293 -9.66 7.02 -17.77
C ASP A 293 -9.76 7.86 -16.50
N LYS A 294 -10.97 8.03 -15.95
CA LYS A 294 -11.17 8.69 -14.66
C LYS A 294 -10.44 7.95 -13.53
N VAL A 295 -10.48 6.61 -13.50
CA VAL A 295 -9.71 5.80 -12.54
C VAL A 295 -8.20 5.96 -12.75
N LYS A 296 -7.72 5.90 -13.99
CA LYS A 296 -6.30 6.09 -14.33
C LYS A 296 -5.79 7.47 -13.91
N VAL A 297 -6.58 8.52 -14.14
CA VAL A 297 -6.26 9.89 -13.71
C VAL A 297 -6.25 9.96 -12.19
N PHE A 298 -7.26 9.42 -11.52
CA PHE A 298 -7.33 9.35 -10.05
C PHE A 298 -6.09 8.69 -9.43
N MET A 299 -5.59 7.59 -9.99
CA MET A 299 -4.40 6.89 -9.50
C MET A 299 -3.08 7.62 -9.82
N LYS A 300 -3.03 8.31 -10.98
CA LYS A 300 -1.85 9.06 -11.43
C LYS A 300 -1.69 10.38 -10.69
N ASP A 301 -2.79 11.11 -10.48
CA ASP A 301 -2.84 12.44 -9.87
C ASP A 301 -2.78 12.41 -8.32
N MET A 302 -2.05 11.43 -7.78
CA MET A 302 -1.69 11.44 -6.37
C MET A 302 -0.27 12.00 -6.25
N PRO A 303 -0.08 13.09 -5.50
CA PRO A 303 1.22 13.73 -5.38
C PRO A 303 2.21 12.75 -4.73
N ASP A 304 3.48 12.86 -5.10
CA ASP A 304 4.55 12.10 -4.44
C ASP A 304 4.77 12.59 -3.00
N THR A 305 4.30 13.81 -2.70
CA THR A 305 4.35 14.45 -1.39
C THR A 305 2.98 15.06 -1.04
N PHE A 306 2.39 14.61 0.07
CA PHE A 306 1.10 15.12 0.55
C PHE A 306 1.32 16.29 1.51
N THR A 307 1.53 17.47 0.95
CA THR A 307 1.53 18.75 1.66
C THR A 307 0.19 19.44 1.40
N HIS A 308 -0.44 19.98 2.44
CA HIS A 308 -1.50 20.97 2.27
C HIS A 308 -0.85 22.35 2.22
#